data_AF-A0AA46YSD1-F1
#
_entry.id   AF-A0AA46YSD1-F1
#
_cell.length_a   1.000
_cell.length_b   1.000
_cell.length_c   1.000
_cell.angle_alpha   90.00
_cell.angle_beta   90.00
_cell.angle_gamma   90.00
#
_symmetry.space_group_name_H-M   'P 1'
#
loop_
_entity.id
_entity.type
_entity.pdbx_description
1 polymer ?
#
loop_
_entity_poly.entity_id
_entity_poly.type
_entity_poly.pdbx_seq_one_letter_code
_entity_poly.pdbx_strand_id
1 'polypeptide(L)'
;MNAKGNDTNSTWFDPDDALELTNEWFEAAHQYHGDTLVKRGRGRPPIPESERKVSVKIRYDQEVVEAFRQTGKGWQTRMNQALRQYLKEHNVHDLN
;
A
#
# COMPACT_ATOMS: atom_id res chain seq x y z
N MET A 1 -47.94 19.47 48.90
CA MET A 1 -46.73 20.30 48.72
C MET A 1 -45.89 19.63 47.63
N ASN A 2 -45.74 20.30 46.49
CA ASN A 2 -45.41 19.71 45.18
C ASN A 2 -43.90 19.44 44.98
N ALA A 3 -43.60 18.45 44.13
CA ALA A 3 -42.30 17.83 43.88
C ALA A 3 -41.23 18.80 43.33
N LYS A 4 -39.96 18.54 43.69
CA LYS A 4 -38.78 19.19 43.11
C LYS A 4 -38.68 18.82 41.62
N GLY A 5 -38.52 19.84 40.78
CA GLY A 5 -38.50 19.74 39.33
C GLY A 5 -37.32 18.93 38.79
N ASN A 6 -37.57 18.23 37.69
CA ASN A 6 -36.59 17.43 36.96
C ASN A 6 -35.44 18.30 36.46
N ASP A 7 -34.23 17.88 36.78
CA ASP A 7 -32.99 18.51 36.32
C ASP A 7 -32.83 18.40 34.80
N THR A 8 -32.11 19.39 34.29
CA THR A 8 -31.96 19.85 32.93
C THR A 8 -31.37 18.82 31.96
N ASN A 9 -31.95 18.75 30.76
CA ASN A 9 -31.39 18.04 29.61
C ASN A 9 -30.10 18.77 29.16
N SER A 10 -28.93 18.26 29.57
CA SER A 10 -27.63 18.86 29.22
C SER A 10 -27.21 18.41 27.83
N THR A 11 -27.38 19.27 26.83
CA THR A 11 -26.94 19.05 25.44
C THR A 11 -25.53 19.61 25.20
N TRP A 12 -24.62 19.48 26.17
CA TRP A 12 -23.23 19.89 25.98
C TRP A 12 -22.44 18.70 25.43
N PHE A 13 -21.93 18.87 24.21
CA PHE A 13 -21.10 17.90 23.50
C PHE A 13 -19.65 18.32 23.68
N ASP A 14 -18.84 17.50 24.35
CA ASP A 14 -17.41 17.79 24.56
C ASP A 14 -16.68 17.66 23.22
N PRO A 15 -15.96 18.70 22.74
CA PRO A 15 -15.16 18.60 21.51
C PRO A 15 -14.06 17.54 21.59
N ASP A 16 -13.64 17.16 22.81
CA ASP A 16 -12.67 16.09 23.06
C ASP A 16 -13.34 14.74 23.41
N ASP A 17 -14.69 14.63 23.38
CA ASP A 17 -15.35 13.33 23.58
C ASP A 17 -14.98 12.40 22.42
N ALA A 18 -14.30 11.30 22.76
CA ALA A 18 -13.88 10.31 21.79
C ALA A 18 -15.13 9.71 21.13
N LEU A 19 -15.12 9.66 19.79
CA LEU A 19 -16.19 8.99 19.03
C LEU A 19 -16.42 7.59 19.58
N GLU A 20 -17.68 7.19 19.68
CA GLU A 20 -18.03 5.82 20.05
C GLU A 20 -17.29 4.84 19.13
N LEU A 21 -16.71 3.79 19.72
CA LEU A 21 -16.02 2.74 18.97
C LEU A 21 -17.06 1.95 18.15
N THR A 22 -17.43 2.49 16.99
CA THR A 22 -18.39 1.87 16.09
C THR A 22 -17.83 0.57 15.52
N ASN A 23 -18.73 -0.30 15.06
CA ASN A 23 -18.32 -1.54 14.40
C ASN A 23 -17.41 -1.27 13.17
N GLU A 24 -17.64 -0.17 12.46
CA GLU A 24 -16.80 0.27 11.33
C GLU A 24 -15.35 0.55 11.75
N TRP A 25 -15.16 1.13 12.94
CA TRP A 25 -13.83 1.34 13.53
C TRP A 25 -13.13 0.01 13.83
N PHE A 26 -13.85 -0.96 14.42
CA PHE A 26 -13.32 -2.30 14.71
C PHE A 26 -12.98 -3.09 13.43
N GLU A 27 -13.71 -2.89 12.34
CA GLU A 27 -13.42 -3.53 11.06
C GLU A 27 -12.10 -3.07 10.44
N ALA A 28 -11.76 -1.80 10.61
CA ALA A 28 -10.52 -1.21 10.11
C ALA A 28 -9.32 -1.41 11.06
N ALA A 29 -9.57 -1.69 12.35
CA ALA A 29 -8.55 -1.78 13.37
C ALA A 29 -7.66 -3.04 13.27
N HIS A 30 -6.43 -2.91 13.78
CA HIS A 30 -5.57 -4.04 14.07
C HIS A 30 -6.05 -4.75 15.34
N GLN A 31 -6.45 -6.02 15.23
CA GLN A 31 -6.85 -6.82 16.38
C GLN A 31 -5.63 -7.50 16.99
N TYR A 32 -5.36 -7.25 18.27
CA TYR A 32 -4.32 -7.92 19.05
C TYR A 32 -4.94 -8.82 20.13
N HIS A 33 -4.32 -9.96 20.40
CA HIS A 33 -4.55 -10.77 21.61
C HIS A 33 -3.23 -10.82 22.39
N GLY A 34 -3.16 -10.09 23.50
CA GLY A 34 -1.88 -9.83 24.20
C GLY A 34 -0.90 -9.13 23.26
N ASP A 35 0.34 -9.63 23.18
CA ASP A 35 1.37 -9.11 22.28
C ASP A 35 1.28 -9.66 20.84
N THR A 36 0.27 -10.48 20.53
CA THR A 36 0.14 -11.15 19.23
C THR A 36 -0.92 -10.47 18.35
N LEU A 37 -0.52 -10.03 17.16
CA LEU A 37 -1.42 -9.47 16.15
C LEU A 37 -2.23 -10.57 15.45
N VAL A 38 -3.55 -10.59 15.65
CA VAL A 38 -4.48 -11.61 15.15
C VAL A 38 -5.12 -11.21 13.82
N LYS A 39 -5.49 -9.94 13.65
CA LYS A 39 -6.06 -9.43 12.40
C LYS A 39 -5.37 -8.13 12.03
N ARG A 40 -4.73 -8.08 10.86
CA ARG A 40 -4.23 -6.82 10.31
C ARG A 40 -5.44 -6.03 9.80
N GLY A 41 -5.55 -4.76 10.20
CA GLY A 41 -6.45 -3.79 9.57
C GLY A 41 -6.19 -3.68 8.06
N ARG A 42 -7.03 -2.91 7.35
CA ARG A 42 -6.90 -2.72 5.89
C ARG A 42 -5.46 -2.36 5.52
N GLY A 43 -4.73 -3.35 4.97
CA GLY A 43 -3.35 -3.17 4.52
C GLY A 43 -3.27 -2.27 3.30
N ARG A 44 -2.04 -1.94 2.87
CA ARG A 44 -1.81 -1.18 1.63
C ARG A 44 -2.63 -1.82 0.50
N PRO A 45 -3.46 -1.05 -0.22
CA PRO A 45 -4.29 -1.60 -1.28
C PRO A 45 -3.42 -2.39 -2.28
N PRO A 46 -3.91 -3.54 -2.77
CA PRO A 46 -3.16 -4.37 -3.70
C PRO A 46 -2.80 -3.55 -4.93
N ILE A 47 -1.54 -3.64 -5.36
CA ILE A 47 -1.05 -2.98 -6.57
C ILE A 47 -1.91 -3.48 -7.76
N PRO A 48 -2.44 -2.58 -8.60
CA PRO A 48 -3.22 -2.96 -9.77
C PRO A 48 -2.41 -3.91 -10.67
N GLU A 49 -3.08 -4.86 -11.30
CA GLU A 49 -2.43 -5.93 -12.06
C GLU A 49 -1.50 -5.40 -13.16
N SER A 50 -1.89 -4.29 -13.80
CA SER A 50 -1.11 -3.57 -14.81
C SER A 50 0.24 -3.03 -14.31
N GLU A 51 0.41 -2.85 -13.00
CA GLU A 51 1.62 -2.31 -12.38
C GLU A 51 2.48 -3.39 -11.71
N ARG A 52 2.00 -4.64 -11.68
CA ARG A 52 2.73 -5.74 -11.05
C ARG A 52 3.95 -6.11 -11.88
N LYS A 53 5.12 -6.02 -11.25
CA LYS A 53 6.38 -6.49 -11.82
C LYS A 53 6.50 -7.99 -11.55
N VAL A 54 6.79 -8.77 -12.58
CA VAL A 54 7.06 -10.20 -12.45
C VAL A 54 8.54 -10.40 -12.09
N SER A 55 8.82 -11.10 -10.99
CA SER A 55 10.18 -11.47 -10.63
C SER A 55 10.61 -12.69 -11.45
N VAL A 56 11.59 -12.53 -12.32
CA VAL A 56 12.16 -13.62 -13.13
C VAL A 56 13.67 -13.72 -12.83
N LYS A 57 14.19 -14.95 -12.72
CA LYS A 57 15.64 -15.20 -12.69
C LYS A 57 16.16 -15.31 -14.12
N ILE A 58 16.81 -14.27 -14.60
CA ILE A 58 17.41 -14.18 -15.95
C ILE A 58 18.91 -13.88 -15.78
N ARG A 59 19.75 -14.42 -16.67
CA ARG A 59 21.16 -14.06 -16.78
C ARG A 59 21.32 -13.05 -17.91
N TYR A 60 22.08 -11.99 -17.65
CA TYR A 60 22.45 -10.98 -18.64
C TYR A 60 23.95 -11.02 -18.84
N ASP A 61 24.41 -10.57 -20.00
CA ASP A 61 25.83 -10.37 -20.26
C ASP A 61 26.41 -9.32 -19.30
N GLN A 62 27.66 -9.54 -18.91
CA GLN A 62 28.35 -8.71 -17.93
C GLN A 62 28.45 -7.25 -18.40
N GLU A 63 28.83 -7.03 -19.66
CA GLU A 63 28.99 -5.70 -20.25
C GLU A 63 27.70 -4.87 -20.19
N VAL A 64 26.56 -5.50 -20.46
CA VAL A 64 25.24 -4.85 -20.39
C VAL A 64 24.94 -4.42 -18.95
N VAL A 65 25.14 -5.32 -17.99
CA VAL A 65 24.87 -5.02 -16.58
C VAL A 65 25.80 -3.92 -16.07
N GLU A 66 27.07 -3.95 -16.44
CA GLU A 66 28.06 -2.93 -16.06
C GLU A 66 27.72 -1.56 -16.64
N ALA A 67 27.38 -1.48 -17.92
CA ALA A 67 26.95 -0.24 -18.58
C ALA A 67 25.77 0.40 -17.84
N PHE A 68 24.75 -0.38 -17.48
CA PHE A 68 23.64 0.16 -16.69
C PHE A 68 24.05 0.49 -15.26
N ARG A 69 24.85 -0.34 -14.58
CA ARG A 69 25.29 -0.06 -13.19
C ARG A 69 26.09 1.24 -13.08
N GLN A 70 26.88 1.59 -14.08
CA GLN A 70 27.62 2.86 -14.14
C GLN A 70 26.68 4.08 -14.13
N THR A 71 25.44 3.94 -14.58
CA THR A 71 24.43 5.01 -14.49
C THR A 71 23.96 5.31 -13.05
N GLY A 72 24.40 4.52 -12.06
CA GLY A 72 24.17 4.76 -10.64
C GLY A 72 22.80 4.30 -10.12
N LYS A 73 22.28 4.97 -9.09
CA LYS A 73 21.01 4.61 -8.43
C LYS A 73 19.87 4.55 -9.46
N GLY A 74 19.09 3.47 -9.41
CA GLY A 74 17.96 3.26 -10.31
C GLY A 74 18.32 2.61 -11.65
N TRP A 75 19.54 2.09 -11.82
CA TRP A 75 19.96 1.40 -13.05
C TRP A 75 19.03 0.27 -13.49
N GLN A 76 18.44 -0.50 -12.56
CA GLN A 76 17.46 -1.54 -12.89
C GLN A 76 16.17 -0.95 -13.51
N THR A 77 15.71 0.20 -13.01
CA THR A 77 14.56 0.90 -13.58
C THR A 77 14.87 1.41 -14.98
N ARG A 78 16.07 1.96 -15.19
CA ARG A 78 16.53 2.40 -16.53
C ARG A 78 16.64 1.23 -17.51
N MET A 79 17.18 0.10 -17.07
CA MET A 79 17.25 -1.12 -17.88
C MET A 79 15.84 -1.59 -18.29
N ASN A 80 14.90 -1.61 -17.35
CA ASN A 80 13.50 -1.95 -17.67
C ASN A 80 12.88 -0.96 -18.67
N GLN A 81 13.16 0.34 -18.55
CA GLN A 81 12.72 1.34 -19.53
C GLN A 81 13.34 1.10 -20.91
N ALA A 82 14.62 0.75 -20.99
CA ALA A 82 15.29 0.40 -22.24
C ALA A 82 14.66 -0.83 -22.89
N LEU A 83 14.39 -1.89 -22.11
CA LEU A 83 13.67 -3.08 -22.61
C LEU A 83 12.27 -2.72 -23.11
N ARG A 84 11.52 -1.88 -22.39
CA ARG A 84 10.20 -1.40 -22.85
C ARG A 84 10.29 -0.61 -24.15
N GLN A 85 11.32 0.22 -24.32
CA GLN A 85 11.51 0.97 -25.55
C GLN A 85 11.85 0.04 -26.71
N TYR A 86 12.74 -0.92 -26.48
CA TYR A 86 13.10 -1.95 -27.46
C TYR A 86 11.87 -2.71 -27.95
N LEU A 87 10.96 -3.12 -27.05
CA LEU A 87 9.70 -3.80 -27.40
C LEU A 87 8.71 -2.94 -28.22
N LYS A 88 8.82 -1.62 -28.15
CA LYS A 88 7.99 -0.71 -28.98
C LYS A 88 8.55 -0.57 -30.39
N GLU A 89 9.86 -0.61 -30.51
CA GLU A 89 10.58 -0.42 -31.77
C GLU A 89 10.74 -1.73 -32.54
N HIS A 90 10.86 -2.85 -31.84
CA HIS A 90 11.16 -4.16 -32.40
C HIS A 90 10.10 -5.17 -31.97
N ASN A 91 9.67 -5.99 -32.93
CA ASN A 91 8.79 -7.10 -32.64
C ASN A 91 9.61 -8.27 -32.07
N VAL A 92 9.22 -8.76 -30.90
CA VAL A 92 9.88 -9.90 -30.24
C VAL A 92 9.80 -11.20 -31.02
N HIS A 93 8.83 -11.31 -31.94
CA HIS A 93 8.71 -12.48 -32.80
C HIS A 93 9.82 -12.58 -33.85
N ASP A 94 10.56 -11.48 -34.07
CA ASP A 94 11.69 -11.45 -35.01
C ASP A 94 13.02 -11.84 -34.33
N LEU A 95 13.00 -12.10 -33.01
CA LEU A 95 14.14 -12.58 -32.25
C LEU A 95 14.10 -14.11 -32.16
N ASN A 96 15.24 -14.71 -32.50
CA ASN A 96 15.42 -16.14 -32.73
C ASN A 96 16.00 -16.84 -31.49
#